data_AF-A0A1C6E962-F1
#
_entry.id   AF-A0A1C6E962-F1
#
_cell.length_a   1.000
_cell.length_b   1.000
_cell.length_c   1.000
_cell.angle_alpha   90.00
_cell.angle_beta   90.00
_cell.angle_gamma   90.00
#
_symmetry.space_group_name_H-M   'P 1'
#
loop_
_entity.id
_entity.type
_entity.pdbx_description
1 polymer ?
#
loop_
_entity_poly.entity_id
_entity_poly.type
_entity_poly.pdbx_seq_one_letter_code
_entity_poly.pdbx_strand_id
1 'polypeptide(L)'
;MRTKEIELSAAKNIPPPKYLTMPEMCFYITLRSLYRYYKKGEISKNDAKADKQQIIGKCTEFEAAYEQWCSVYKSYQDNVRKAGTLINDIEKSDNAEDIAVLACEVIGIMTGDASFYPRQKKKLKGERHE
;
A
#
# COMPACT_ATOMS: atom_id res chain seq x y z
N MET A 1 -13.51 -6.26 -3.51
CA MET A 1 -13.43 -6.62 -4.95
C MET A 1 -14.78 -6.68 -5.66
N ARG A 2 -14.89 -6.16 -6.90
CA ARG A 2 -16.08 -6.30 -7.78
C ARG A 2 -16.16 -7.66 -8.49
N THR A 3 -16.17 -8.75 -7.73
CA THR A 3 -15.99 -10.11 -8.26
C THR A 3 -17.00 -10.50 -9.35
N LYS A 4 -18.29 -10.19 -9.16
CA LYS A 4 -19.36 -10.57 -10.11
C LYS A 4 -19.21 -9.93 -11.49
N GLU A 5 -18.91 -8.63 -11.55
CA GLU A 5 -18.76 -7.91 -12.82
C GLU A 5 -17.52 -8.39 -13.58
N ILE A 6 -16.40 -8.54 -12.86
CA ILE A 6 -15.15 -9.03 -13.44
C ILE A 6 -15.31 -10.45 -13.98
N GLU A 7 -15.99 -11.32 -13.23
CA GLU A 7 -16.28 -12.68 -13.65
C GLU A 7 -17.13 -12.72 -14.94
N LEU A 8 -18.20 -11.91 -14.99
CA LEU A 8 -19.04 -11.80 -16.18
C LEU A 8 -18.25 -11.32 -17.41
N SER A 9 -17.39 -10.31 -17.26
CA SER A 9 -16.54 -9.83 -18.34
C SER A 9 -15.52 -10.88 -18.80
N ALA A 10 -14.90 -11.58 -17.85
CA ALA A 10 -13.94 -12.64 -18.14
C ALA A 10 -14.59 -13.81 -18.88
N ALA A 11 -15.77 -14.27 -18.43
CA ALA A 11 -16.51 -15.38 -19.03
C ALA A 11 -16.97 -15.06 -20.46
N LYS A 12 -17.39 -13.81 -20.71
CA LYS A 12 -17.77 -13.33 -22.05
C LYS A 12 -16.58 -12.98 -22.94
N ASN A 13 -15.35 -13.00 -22.39
CA ASN A 13 -14.13 -12.57 -23.08
C ASN A 13 -14.25 -11.15 -23.65
N ILE A 14 -14.88 -10.25 -22.89
CA ILE A 14 -15.01 -8.83 -23.21
C ILE A 14 -14.05 -8.00 -22.36
N PRO A 15 -13.81 -6.71 -22.70
CA PRO A 15 -12.97 -5.83 -21.88
C PRO A 15 -13.40 -5.80 -20.40
N PRO A 16 -12.45 -5.66 -19.47
CA PRO A 16 -12.76 -5.51 -18.05
C PRO A 16 -13.48 -4.18 -17.76
N PRO A 17 -14.14 -4.05 -16.60
CA PRO A 17 -14.62 -2.76 -16.11
C PRO A 17 -13.50 -1.71 -16.06
N LYS A 18 -13.85 -0.43 -16.13
CA LYS A 18 -12.86 0.66 -15.99
C LYS A 18 -12.37 0.78 -14.54
N TYR A 19 -11.16 1.31 -14.40
CA TYR A 19 -10.53 1.62 -13.12
C TYR A 19 -10.44 0.41 -12.18
N LEU A 20 -9.94 -0.71 -12.71
CA LEU A 20 -9.61 -1.86 -11.86
C LEU A 20 -8.40 -1.56 -11.01
N THR A 21 -8.42 -2.02 -9.76
CA THR A 21 -7.20 -2.15 -8.97
C THR A 21 -6.28 -3.22 -9.57
N MET A 22 -5.00 -3.24 -9.15
CA MET A 22 -4.08 -4.28 -9.63
C MET A 22 -4.58 -5.70 -9.31
N PRO A 23 -5.08 -6.00 -8.08
CA PRO A 23 -5.69 -7.30 -7.79
C PRO A 23 -6.89 -7.64 -8.68
N GLU A 24 -7.77 -6.66 -8.95
CA GLU A 24 -8.93 -6.86 -9.82
C GLU A 24 -8.52 -7.17 -11.27
N MET A 25 -7.47 -6.51 -11.78
CA MET A 25 -6.96 -6.77 -13.13
C MET A 25 -6.34 -8.17 -13.23
N CYS A 26 -5.55 -8.58 -12.23
CA CYS A 26 -5.02 -9.94 -12.15
C CYS A 26 -6.14 -10.98 -12.10
N PHE A 27 -7.20 -10.73 -11.31
CA PHE A 27 -8.37 -11.60 -11.24
C PHE A 27 -9.05 -11.75 -12.60
N TYR A 28 -9.28 -10.64 -13.31
CA TYR A 28 -9.84 -10.65 -14.68
C TYR A 28 -9.01 -11.50 -15.65
N ILE A 29 -7.70 -11.24 -15.73
CA ILE A 29 -6.81 -11.92 -16.68
C ILE A 29 -6.80 -13.43 -16.40
N THR A 30 -6.70 -13.81 -15.13
CA THR A 30 -6.58 -15.20 -14.71
C THR A 30 -7.88 -15.96 -14.96
N LEU A 31 -9.04 -15.38 -14.61
CA LEU A 31 -10.35 -15.97 -14.94
C LEU A 31 -10.58 -16.08 -16.44
N ARG A 32 -10.20 -15.06 -17.22
CA ARG A 32 -10.36 -15.08 -18.68
C ARG A 32 -9.56 -16.22 -19.31
N SER A 33 -8.34 -16.47 -18.82
CA SER A 33 -7.52 -17.60 -19.25
C SER A 33 -8.15 -18.94 -18.88
N LEU A 34 -8.63 -19.08 -17.64
CA LEU A 34 -9.33 -20.28 -17.18
C LEU A 34 -10.54 -20.61 -18.06
N TYR A 35 -11.39 -19.61 -18.35
CA TYR A 35 -12.56 -19.81 -19.21
C TYR A 35 -12.19 -20.17 -20.64
N ARG A 36 -11.07 -19.62 -21.16
CA ARG A 36 -10.56 -20.00 -22.48
C ARG A 36 -10.08 -21.46 -22.51
N TYR A 37 -9.33 -21.91 -21.51
CA TYR A 37 -8.87 -23.30 -21.42
C TYR A 37 -10.04 -24.28 -21.32
N TYR A 38 -11.03 -23.98 -20.48
CA TYR A 38 -12.24 -24.79 -20.38
C TYR A 38 -13.02 -24.83 -21.69
N LYS A 39 -13.22 -23.68 -22.35
CA LYS A 39 -13.98 -23.60 -23.61
C LYS A 39 -13.31 -24.36 -24.76
N LYS A 40 -11.98 -24.48 -24.74
CA LYS A 40 -11.21 -25.28 -25.71
C LYS A 40 -11.16 -26.77 -25.38
N GLY A 41 -11.67 -27.19 -24.22
CA GLY A 41 -11.59 -28.57 -23.75
C GLY A 41 -10.19 -28.98 -23.27
N GLU A 42 -9.30 -28.02 -23.01
CA GLU A 42 -7.94 -28.29 -22.49
C GLU A 42 -7.97 -28.72 -21.02
N ILE A 43 -9.04 -28.38 -20.29
CA ILE A 43 -9.27 -28.77 -18.89
C ILE A 43 -10.71 -29.28 -18.70
N SER A 44 -10.91 -30.17 -17.72
CA SER A 44 -12.24 -30.67 -17.40
C SER A 44 -13.08 -29.63 -16.66
N LYS A 45 -14.40 -29.86 -16.58
CA LYS A 45 -15.31 -29.02 -15.79
C LYS A 45 -14.98 -29.04 -14.29
N ASN A 46 -14.52 -30.18 -13.78
CA ASN A 46 -14.16 -30.32 -12.38
C ASN A 46 -12.88 -29.55 -12.06
N ASP A 47 -11.87 -29.67 -12.93
CA ASP A 47 -10.61 -28.92 -12.80
C ASP A 47 -10.88 -27.42 -12.91
N ALA A 48 -11.68 -26.99 -13.90
CA ALA A 48 -12.05 -25.59 -14.04
C ALA A 48 -12.76 -25.03 -12.80
N LYS A 49 -13.60 -25.84 -12.13
CA LYS A 49 -14.27 -25.43 -10.89
C LYS A 49 -13.29 -25.34 -9.71
N ALA A 50 -12.36 -26.27 -9.60
CA ALA A 50 -11.33 -26.28 -8.56
C ALA A 50 -10.37 -25.08 -8.73
N ASP A 51 -9.85 -24.88 -9.93
CA ASP A 51 -8.96 -23.76 -10.28
C ASP A 51 -9.65 -22.42 -10.03
N LYS A 52 -10.92 -22.28 -10.39
CA LYS A 52 -11.69 -21.07 -10.10
C LYS A 52 -11.69 -20.74 -8.60
N GLN A 53 -11.91 -21.73 -7.74
CA GLN A 53 -11.91 -21.52 -6.30
C GLN A 53 -10.52 -21.12 -5.79
N GLN A 54 -9.46 -21.74 -6.31
CA GLN A 54 -8.10 -21.36 -5.96
C GLN A 54 -7.76 -19.92 -6.40
N ILE A 55 -8.19 -19.52 -7.61
CA ILE A 55 -8.01 -18.16 -8.13
C ILE A 55 -8.71 -17.15 -7.23
N ILE A 56 -9.95 -17.42 -6.82
CA ILE A 56 -10.69 -16.55 -5.89
C ILE A 56 -9.92 -16.39 -4.58
N GLY A 57 -9.48 -17.50 -3.97
CA GLY A 57 -8.72 -17.45 -2.71
C GLY A 57 -7.44 -16.62 -2.82
N LYS A 58 -6.60 -16.89 -3.83
CA LYS A 58 -5.36 -16.14 -4.07
C LYS A 58 -5.61 -14.67 -4.36
N CYS A 59 -6.66 -14.34 -5.10
CA CYS A 59 -7.01 -12.94 -5.38
C CYS A 59 -7.49 -12.20 -4.13
N THR A 60 -8.22 -12.87 -3.23
CA THR A 60 -8.60 -12.28 -1.93
C THR A 60 -7.37 -12.01 -1.05
N GLU A 61 -6.44 -12.95 -0.97
CA GLU A 61 -5.17 -12.75 -0.26
C GLU A 61 -4.36 -11.59 -0.86
N PHE A 62 -4.30 -11.51 -2.19
CA PHE A 62 -3.62 -10.43 -2.88
C PHE A 62 -4.30 -9.07 -2.67
N GLU A 63 -5.63 -9.01 -2.65
CA GLU A 63 -6.37 -7.77 -2.35
C GLU A 63 -6.02 -7.25 -0.95
N ALA A 64 -6.04 -8.12 0.06
CA ALA A 64 -5.66 -7.75 1.43
C ALA A 64 -4.22 -7.24 1.52
N ALA A 65 -3.26 -7.94 0.89
CA ALA A 65 -1.87 -7.51 0.85
C ALA A 65 -1.68 -6.17 0.10
N TYR A 66 -2.42 -5.96 -0.99
CA TYR A 66 -2.40 -4.72 -1.76
C TYR A 66 -2.97 -3.54 -0.97
N GLU A 67 -4.06 -3.75 -0.23
CA GLU A 67 -4.64 -2.73 0.66
C GLU A 67 -3.67 -2.34 1.77
N GLN A 68 -3.01 -3.32 2.39
CA GLN A 68 -1.97 -3.07 3.39
C GLN A 68 -0.80 -2.29 2.80
N TRP A 69 -0.33 -2.67 1.61
CA TRP A 69 0.74 -1.96 0.92
C TRP A 69 0.36 -0.51 0.60
N CYS A 70 -0.86 -0.28 0.09
CA CYS A 70 -1.38 1.06 -0.17
C CYS A 70 -1.43 1.91 1.11
N SER A 71 -1.86 1.31 2.23
CA SER A 71 -1.93 1.99 3.53
C SER A 71 -0.54 2.41 4.04
N VAL A 72 0.43 1.51 3.98
CA VAL A 72 1.83 1.79 4.37
C VAL A 72 2.41 2.89 3.48
N TYR A 73 2.21 2.80 2.17
CA TYR A 73 2.71 3.80 1.23
C TYR A 73 2.09 5.18 1.48
N LYS A 74 0.79 5.24 1.78
CA LYS A 74 0.12 6.49 2.17
C LYS A 74 0.73 7.09 3.42
N SER A 75 0.93 6.29 4.47
CA SER A 75 1.57 6.76 5.70
C SER A 75 2.99 7.26 5.47
N TYR A 76 3.76 6.56 4.62
CA TYR A 76 5.10 7.01 4.23
C TYR A 76 5.06 8.34 3.48
N GLN A 77 4.16 8.51 2.51
CA GLN A 77 3.99 9.78 1.79
C GLN A 77 3.58 10.94 2.71
N ASP A 78 2.74 10.66 3.71
CA ASP A 78 2.39 11.66 4.73
C ASP A 78 3.60 12.05 5.58
N ASN A 79 4.46 11.08 5.94
CA ASN A 79 5.72 11.34 6.64
C ASN A 79 6.69 12.17 5.80
N VAL A 80 6.84 11.85 4.51
CA VAL A 80 7.65 12.64 3.56
C VAL A 80 7.15 14.08 3.49
N ARG A 81 5.82 14.29 3.41
CA ARG A 81 5.24 15.64 3.39
C ARG A 81 5.55 16.42 4.66
N LYS A 82 5.33 15.81 5.83
CA LYS A 82 5.62 16.44 7.13
C LYS A 82 7.11 16.77 7.28
N ALA A 83 7.99 15.84 6.90
CA ALA A 83 9.43 16.07 6.89
C ALA A 83 9.81 17.24 5.97
N GLY A 84 9.19 17.35 4.78
CA GLY A 84 9.39 18.48 3.88
C GLY A 84 9.00 19.83 4.50
N THR A 85 7.90 19.89 5.25
CA THR A 85 7.53 21.10 6.01
C THR A 85 8.59 21.45 7.06
N LEU A 86 9.03 20.47 7.86
CA LEU A 86 10.05 20.70 8.89
C LEU A 86 11.40 21.13 8.30
N ILE A 87 11.79 20.58 7.14
CA ILE A 87 13.01 20.99 6.43
C ILE A 87 12.91 22.46 6.01
N ASN A 88 11.77 22.91 5.47
CA ASN A 88 11.57 24.31 5.13
C ASN A 88 11.64 25.23 6.36
N ASP A 89 11.19 24.76 7.53
CA ASP A 89 11.26 25.52 8.78
C ASP A 89 12.70 25.59 9.30
N ILE A 90 13.49 24.52 9.12
CA ILE A 90 14.93 24.50 9.40
C ILE A 90 15.67 25.53 8.53
N GLU A 91 15.42 25.55 7.22
CA GLU A 91 16.10 26.46 6.28
C GLU A 91 15.84 27.94 6.56
N LYS A 92 14.73 28.26 7.25
CA LYS A 92 14.36 29.64 7.64
C LYS A 92 14.82 30.04 9.03
N SER A 93 15.30 29.10 9.83
CA SER A 93 15.68 29.35 11.21
C SER A 93 17.13 29.77 11.31
N ASP A 94 17.41 30.80 12.13
CA ASP A 94 18.76 31.21 12.50
C ASP A 94 19.18 30.66 13.89
N ASN A 95 18.27 29.97 14.59
CA ASN A 95 18.53 29.41 15.91
C ASN A 95 19.01 27.96 15.81
N ALA A 96 20.27 27.72 16.18
CA ALA A 96 20.89 26.40 16.17
C ALA A 96 20.16 25.35 17.03
N GLU A 97 19.55 25.75 18.16
CA GLU A 97 18.77 24.85 19.00
C GLU A 97 17.47 24.42 18.30
N ASP A 98 16.75 25.38 17.69
CA ASP A 98 15.52 25.10 16.96
C ASP A 98 15.79 24.23 15.72
N ILE A 99 16.87 24.52 14.98
CA ILE A 99 17.34 23.68 13.87
C ILE A 99 17.57 22.24 14.34
N ALA A 100 18.31 22.05 15.45
CA ALA A 100 18.63 20.73 15.97
C ALA A 100 17.38 19.96 16.43
N VAL A 101 16.43 20.64 17.07
CA VAL A 101 15.17 20.04 17.52
C VAL A 101 14.30 19.61 16.33
N LEU A 102 14.14 20.47 15.32
CA LEU A 102 13.39 20.15 14.10
C LEU A 102 14.04 19.03 13.30
N ALA A 103 15.37 19.00 13.19
CA ALA A 103 16.10 17.93 12.51
C ALA A 103 15.87 16.57 13.21
N CYS A 104 15.81 16.56 14.54
CA CYS A 104 15.47 15.33 15.29
C CYS A 104 14.02 14.89 15.03
N GLU A 105 13.09 15.82 14.81
CA GLU A 105 11.71 15.49 14.43
C GLU A 105 11.62 14.85 13.05
N VAL A 106 12.35 15.39 12.07
CA VAL A 106 12.49 14.80 10.73
C VAL A 106 13.01 13.37 10.83
N ILE A 107 14.06 13.13 11.61
CA ILE A 107 14.64 11.79 11.80
C ILE A 107 13.59 10.84 12.42
N GLY A 108 12.89 11.26 13.48
CA GLY A 108 11.88 10.44 14.14
C GLY A 108 10.73 10.04 13.20
N ILE A 109 10.23 10.99 12.40
CA ILE A 109 9.17 10.77 11.42
C ILE A 109 9.64 9.80 10.31
N MET A 110 10.84 10.00 9.78
CA MET A 110 11.34 9.22 8.64
C MET A 110 11.82 7.81 9.03
N THR A 111 12.23 7.62 10.28
CA THR A 111 12.64 6.30 10.81
C THR A 111 11.50 5.53 11.47
N GLY A 112 10.37 6.19 11.74
CA GLY A 112 9.25 5.60 12.49
C GLY A 112 9.47 5.54 14.00
N ASP A 113 10.58 6.10 14.53
CA ASP A 113 10.80 6.24 15.97
C ASP A 113 10.14 7.53 16.49
N ALA A 114 8.85 7.43 16.83
CA ALA A 114 8.07 8.52 17.43
C ALA A 114 8.64 9.02 18.77
N SER A 115 9.49 8.23 19.42
CA SER A 115 10.11 8.56 20.70
C SER A 115 11.49 9.20 20.57
N PHE A 116 12.08 9.22 19.37
CA PHE A 116 13.38 9.85 19.13
C PHE A 116 13.36 11.35 19.40
N TYR A 117 12.45 12.08 18.76
CA TYR A 117 12.31 13.53 18.91
C TYR A 117 12.12 13.97 20.37
N PRO A 118 11.15 13.41 21.14
CA PRO A 118 10.97 13.79 22.53
C PRO A 118 12.22 13.56 23.39
N ARG A 119 12.96 12.46 23.17
CA ARG A 119 14.22 12.18 23.89
C ARG A 119 15.29 13.22 23.59
N GLN A 120 15.47 13.61 22.32
CA GLN A 120 16.50 14.59 21.97
C GLN A 120 16.11 16.00 22.37
N LYS A 121 14.83 16.38 22.21
CA LYS A 121 14.31 17.67 22.66
C LYS A 121 14.60 17.93 24.13
N LYS A 122 14.33 16.96 25.02
CA LYS A 122 14.64 17.10 26.45
C LYS A 122 16.12 17.38 26.72
N LYS A 123 17.02 16.70 26.01
CA LYS A 123 18.48 16.88 26.14
C LYS A 123 18.93 18.24 25.63
N LEU A 124 18.40 18.67 24.49
CA LEU A 124 18.78 19.92 23.82
C LEU A 124 18.26 21.14 24.60
N LYS A 125 17.03 21.08 25.11
CA LYS A 125 16.41 22.17 25.89
C LYS A 125 16.89 22.26 27.35
N GLY A 126 17.80 21.38 27.77
CA GLY A 126 18.38 21.42 29.10
C GLY A 126 17.42 21.06 30.25
N GLU A 127 16.31 20.38 29.99
CA GLU A 127 15.44 19.82 31.04
C GLU A 127 16.17 18.65 31.72
N ARG A 128 17.09 18.96 32.64
CA ARG A 128 17.72 17.99 33.53
C ARG A 128 16.67 17.54 34.55
N HIS A 129 16.51 16.22 34.68
CA HIS A 129 15.88 15.63 35.85
C HIS A 129 16.76 15.96 37.06
N GLU A 130 16.27 16.84 37.93
CA GLU A 130 16.61 16.81 39.36
C GLU A 130 15.85 15.67 40.05
#